data_AF-A0A4Q7JBS4-F1
#
_entry.id   AF-A0A4Q7JBS4-F1
#
_cell.length_a   1.000
_cell.length_b   1.000
_cell.length_c   1.000
_cell.angle_alpha   90.00
_cell.angle_beta   90.00
_cell.angle_gamma   90.00
#
_symmetry.space_group_name_H-M   'P 1'
#
loop_
_entity.id
_entity.type
_entity.pdbx_description
1 polymer ?
#
loop_
_entity_poly.entity_id
_entity_poly.type
_entity_poly.pdbx_seq_one_letter_code
_entity_poly.pdbx_strand_id
1 'polypeptide(L)' 'MRRRHRAATGKQWRDVPLDQRRAWFARCEPEVRAELGIAADAVWRNGSWQPGGQADLFDVLDTDSLTGGGH' A
#
# COMPACT_ATOMS: atom_id res chain seq x y z
N MET A 1 8.96 -1.97 9.58
CA MET A 1 9.96 -2.48 8.62
C MET A 1 11.42 -2.31 9.06
N ARG A 2 11.96 -1.08 9.24
CA ARG A 2 13.40 -0.86 9.53
C ARG A 2 13.94 -1.62 10.75
N ARG A 3 13.18 -1.63 11.87
CA ARG A 3 13.54 -2.41 13.08
C ARG A 3 13.54 -3.93 12.83
N ARG A 4 12.56 -4.43 12.07
CA ARG A 4 12.40 -5.85 11.72
C ARG A 4 13.54 -6.36 10.82
N HIS A 5 13.93 -5.58 9.81
CA HIS A 5 15.09 -5.89 8.98
C HIS A 5 16.39 -5.94 9.78
N ARG A 6 16.62 -4.95 10.66
CA ARG A 6 17.83 -4.93 11.52
C ARG A 6 17.86 -6.12 12.47
N ALA A 7 16.71 -6.49 13.05
CA ALA A 7 16.61 -7.67 13.91
C ALA A 7 16.92 -8.97 13.15
N ALA A 8 16.49 -9.07 11.89
CA ALA A 8 16.66 -10.28 11.09
C ALA A 8 18.04 -10.40 10.41
N THR A 9 18.67 -9.29 10.03
CA THR A 9 19.90 -9.29 9.21
C THR A 9 21.11 -8.66 9.92
N GLY A 10 20.90 -7.97 11.03
CA GLY A 10 21.94 -7.19 11.72
C GLY A 10 22.35 -5.89 11.01
N LYS A 11 22.00 -5.70 9.73
CA LYS A 11 22.42 -4.55 8.92
C LYS A 11 21.55 -3.32 9.18
N GLN A 12 22.15 -2.13 9.19
CA GLN A 12 21.37 -0.89 9.26
C GLN A 12 20.67 -0.65 7.92
N TRP A 13 19.43 -0.18 7.99
CA TRP A 13 18.58 0.04 6.80
C TRP A 13 19.19 1.00 5.77
N ARG A 14 20.00 1.97 6.22
CA ARG A 14 20.70 2.93 5.35
C ARG A 14 21.80 2.28 4.50
N ASP A 15 22.39 1.19 4.98
CA ASP A 15 23.52 0.51 4.34
C ASP A 15 23.04 -0.56 3.33
N VAL A 16 21.74 -0.81 3.27
CA VAL A 16 21.13 -1.79 2.36
C VAL A 16 20.86 -1.12 1.02
N PRO A 17 21.24 -1.71 -0.13
CA PRO A 17 20.86 -1.19 -1.45
C PRO A 17 19.34 -1.07 -1.61
N LEU A 18 18.88 -0.17 -2.48
CA LEU A 18 17.45 0.07 -2.68
C LEU A 18 16.73 -1.19 -3.16
N ASP A 19 17.34 -1.97 -4.05
CA ASP A 19 16.75 -3.21 -4.58
C ASP A 19 16.58 -4.27 -3.49
N GLN A 20 17.57 -4.44 -2.61
CA GLN A 20 17.44 -5.34 -1.46
C GLN A 20 16.38 -4.86 -0.47
N ARG A 21 16.24 -3.55 -0.27
CA ARG A 21 15.16 -2.98 0.56
C ARG A 21 13.79 -3.28 -0.04
N ARG A 22 13.64 -3.17 -1.36
CA ARG A 22 12.40 -3.50 -2.09
C ARG A 22 12.08 -4.99 -1.98
N ALA A 23 13.05 -5.86 -2.21
CA ALA A 23 12.89 -7.31 -2.07
C ALA A 23 12.51 -7.71 -0.63
N TRP A 24 13.15 -7.10 0.37
CA TRP A 24 12.79 -7.30 1.77
C TRP A 24 11.35 -6.85 2.05
N PHE A 25 10.96 -5.70 1.51
CA PHE A 25 9.61 -5.18 1.67
C PHE A 25 8.60 -6.13 1.06
N ALA A 26 8.77 -6.53 -0.19
CA ALA A 26 7.88 -7.47 -0.89
C ALA A 26 7.74 -8.81 -0.15
N ARG A 27 8.82 -9.29 0.49
CA ARG A 27 8.79 -10.51 1.30
C ARG A 27 8.01 -10.35 2.61
N CYS A 28 8.21 -9.25 3.33
CA CYS A 28 7.55 -9.00 4.62
C CYS A 28 6.12 -8.44 4.49
N GLU A 29 5.82 -7.82 3.36
CA GLU A 29 4.53 -7.21 3.06
C GLU A 29 3.33 -8.16 3.29
N PRO A 30 3.31 -9.41 2.82
CA PRO A 30 2.19 -10.32 3.08
C PRO A 30 2.01 -10.66 4.56
N GLU A 31 3.10 -10.87 5.31
CA GLU A 31 3.04 -11.12 6.75
C GLU A 31 2.47 -9.90 7.51
N VAL A 32 2.97 -8.70 7.16
CA VAL A 32 2.50 -7.45 7.77
C VAL A 32 1.04 -7.17 7.41
N ARG A 33 0.62 -7.49 6.17
CA ARG A 33 -0.79 -7.40 5.76
C ARG A 33 -1.66 -8.31 6.61
N ALA A 34 -1.27 -9.58 6.79
CA ALA A 34 -2.00 -10.52 7.62
C ALA A 34 -2.11 -10.07 9.08
N GLU A 35 -1.02 -9.57 9.67
CA GLU A 35 -1.00 -9.03 11.05
C GLU A 35 -1.95 -7.85 11.24
N LEU A 36 -2.10 -7.01 10.22
CA LEU A 36 -2.92 -5.81 10.26
C LEU A 36 -4.36 -6.06 9.74
N GLY A 37 -4.68 -7.28 9.33
CA GLY A 37 -5.98 -7.61 8.73
C GLY A 37 -6.21 -6.93 7.38
N ILE A 38 -5.15 -6.55 6.66
CA ILE A 38 -5.23 -5.94 5.34
C ILE A 38 -5.37 -7.06 4.30
N ALA A 39 -6.39 -6.96 3.44
CA ALA A 39 -6.60 -7.93 2.38
C ALA A 39 -5.41 -7.96 1.39
N ALA A 40 -5.12 -9.13 0.82
CA ALA A 40 -3.96 -9.32 -0.06
C ALA A 40 -4.03 -8.47 -1.34
N ASP A 41 -5.25 -8.23 -1.81
CA ASP A 41 -5.63 -7.39 -2.95
C ASP A 41 -5.86 -5.92 -2.58
N ALA A 42 -5.76 -5.56 -1.29
CA ALA A 42 -5.99 -4.20 -0.85
C ALA A 42 -4.96 -3.24 -1.44
N VAL A 43 -5.42 -2.10 -1.95
CA VAL A 43 -4.60 -1.04 -2.52
C VAL A 43 -4.55 0.17 -1.59
N TRP A 44 -3.41 0.85 -1.54
CA TRP A 44 -3.31 2.11 -0.81
C TRP A 44 -3.90 3.23 -1.67
N ARG A 45 -5.01 3.82 -1.23
CA ARG A 45 -5.70 4.94 -1.88
C ARG A 45 -6.20 5.93 -0.84
N ASN A 46 -6.16 7.22 -1.15
CA ASN A 46 -6.69 8.28 -0.27
C ASN A 46 -6.21 8.22 1.19
N GLY A 47 -4.97 7.77 1.42
CA GLY A 47 -4.37 7.68 2.77
C GLY A 47 -4.82 6.48 3.60
N SER A 48 -5.52 5.50 3.02
CA SER A 48 -5.93 4.26 3.68
C SER A 48 -5.76 3.03 2.79
N TRP A 49 -5.75 1.84 3.40
CA TRP A 49 -5.83 0.57 2.67
C TRP A 49 -7.28 0.27 2.32
N GLN A 50 -7.59 0.18 1.03
CA GLN A 50 -8.93 -0.16 0.53
C GLN A 50 -8.89 -1.55 -0.12
N PRO A 51 -9.91 -2.42 0.06
CA PRO A 51 -9.95 -3.73 -0.57
C PRO A 51 -9.94 -3.63 -2.10
N GLY A 52 -9.30 -4.59 -2.78
CA GLY A 52 -9.15 -4.60 -4.22
C GLY A 52 -10.50 -4.80 -4.90
N GLY A 53 -10.88 -3.85 -5.76
CA GLY A 53 -12.14 -3.93 -6.50
C GLY A 53 -13.34 -3.26 -5.83
N GLN A 54 -13.18 -2.64 -4.66
CA GLN A 54 -14.16 -1.67 -4.20
C GLN A 54 -13.93 -0.36 -4.97
N ALA A 55 -14.81 -0.06 -5.92
CA ALA A 55 -14.89 1.28 -6.48
C ALA A 55 -15.17 2.25 -5.33
N ASP A 56 -14.27 3.20 -5.11
CA ASP A 56 -14.50 4.26 -4.13
C ASP A 56 -15.75 5.03 -4.60
N LEU A 57 -16.84 4.96 -3.84
CA LEU A 57 -18.11 5.61 -4.19
C LEU A 57 -17.94 7.14 -4.32
N PHE A 58 -16.88 7.70 -3.73
CA PHE A 58 -16.54 9.12 -3.87
C PHE A 58 -15.80 9.46 -5.17
N ASP A 59 -15.09 8.51 -5.80
CA ASP A 59 -14.50 8.69 -7.15
C ASP A 59 -15.61 8.77 -8.23
N VAL A 60 -16.73 8.08 -7.99
CA VAL A 60 -17.89 8.09 -8.90
C VAL A 60 -18.59 9.46 -8.90
N LEU A 61 -18.61 10.17 -7.76
CA LEU A 61 -19.27 11.48 -7.65
C LEU A 61 -18.47 12.63 -8.29
N ASP A 62 -17.14 12.55 -8.29
CA ASP A 62 -16.28 13.56 -8.95
C ASP A 62 -16.38 13.46 -10.49
N THR A 63 -16.56 12.24 -11.01
CA THR A 63 -16.76 12.01 -12.45
C THR A 63 -18.13 12.52 -12.95
N ASP A 64 -19.19 12.37 -12.16
CA ASP A 64 -20.54 12.81 -12.58
C ASP A 64 -20.66 14.35 -12.63
N SER A 65 -19.91 15.06 -11.78
CA SER A 65 -19.97 16.53 -11.70
C SER A 65 -19.23 17.26 -12.82
N LEU A 66 -18.49 16.56 -13.69
CA LEU A 66 -17.86 17.13 -14.89
C LEU A 66 -18.66 16.93 -16.19
N THR A 67 -19.79 16.21 -16.17
CA THR A 67 -20.59 15.93 -17.39
C THR A 67 -21.96 16.61 -17.42
N GLY A 68 -22.35 17.31 -16.36
CA GLY A 68 -23.66 17.97 -16.21
C GLY A 68 -23.68 19.47 -16.56
N GLY A 69 -22.88 19.93 -17.51
CA GLY A 69 -22.81 21.35 -17.90
C GLY A 69 -22.91 21.55 -19.41
N GLY A 70 -24.13 21.71 -19.94
CA GLY A 70 -24.36 22.05 -21.34
C GLY A 70 -25.84 22.28 -21.64
N HIS A 71 -26.20 23.57 -21.62
CA HIS A 71 -27.49 24.19 -21.94
C HIS A 71 -28.04 23.76 -23.31
#